data_AF-A0A3G1KRY2-F1
#
_entry.id   AF-A0A3G1KRY2-F1
#
_cell.length_a   1.000
_cell.length_b   1.000
_cell.length_c   1.000
_cell.angle_alpha   90.00
_cell.angle_beta   90.00
_cell.angle_gamma   90.00
#
_symmetry.space_group_name_H-M   'P 1'
#
loop_
_entity.id
_entity.type
_entity.pdbx_description
1 polymer ?
#
loop_
_entity_poly.entity_id
_entity_poly.type
_entity_poly.pdbx_seq_one_letter_code
_entity_poly.pdbx_strand_id
1 'polypeptide(L)'
;MDPTELNKLILDLLERDCYKATDHLVEELRVEYPQQYRQVMEAFCKEYDLSGCGAEMSPITVLNVSLNALLKEQKIEKKRENGISMWRLL
;
A
#
# COMPACT_ATOMS: atom_id res chain seq x y z
N MET A 1 -8.03 5.18 -10.64
CA MET A 1 -6.58 4.96 -10.84
C MET A 1 -6.39 3.53 -11.29
N ASP A 2 -5.50 3.26 -12.24
CA ASP A 2 -5.14 1.89 -12.58
C ASP A 2 -4.39 1.28 -11.38
N PRO A 3 -4.72 0.05 -10.91
CA PRO A 3 -3.92 -0.67 -9.90
C PRO A 3 -2.41 -0.66 -10.18
N THR A 4 -2.04 -0.55 -11.45
CA THR A 4 -0.65 -0.45 -11.91
C THR A 4 0.04 0.85 -11.45
N GLU A 5 -0.68 1.94 -11.23
CA GLU A 5 -0.11 3.22 -10.77
C GLU A 5 0.22 3.17 -9.27
N LEU A 6 -0.68 2.61 -8.43
CA LEU A 6 -0.40 2.40 -7.00
C LEU A 6 0.83 1.52 -6.79
N ASN A 7 0.99 0.46 -7.59
CA ASN A 7 2.16 -0.42 -7.51
C ASN A 7 3.46 0.35 -7.77
N LYS A 8 3.47 1.30 -8.71
CA LYS A 8 4.66 2.14 -8.97
C LYS A 8 4.97 3.04 -7.78
N LEU A 9 3.97 3.71 -7.21
CA LEU A 9 4.16 4.57 -6.05
C LEU A 9 4.70 3.79 -4.84
N ILE A 10 4.21 2.58 -4.60
CA ILE A 10 4.72 1.71 -3.54
C ILE A 10 6.19 1.35 -3.79
N LEU A 11 6.57 1.02 -5.03
CA LEU A 11 7.96 0.71 -5.36
C LEU A 11 8.87 1.92 -5.19
N ASP A 12 8.40 3.13 -5.52
CA ASP A 12 9.14 4.38 -5.33
C ASP A 12 9.37 4.70 -3.84
N LEU A 13 8.47 4.26 -2.95
CA LEU A 13 8.59 4.46 -1.50
C LEU A 13 9.42 3.37 -0.80
N LEU A 14 9.58 2.19 -1.41
CA LEU A 14 10.33 1.09 -0.80
C LEU A 14 11.83 1.22 -1.06
N GLU A 15 12.61 0.81 -0.07
CA GLU A 15 14.07 0.83 -0.11
C GLU A 15 14.63 -0.60 -0.02
N ARG A 16 15.84 -0.82 -0.52
CA ARG A 16 16.49 -2.17 -0.50
C ARG A 16 17.01 -2.57 0.87
N ASP A 17 17.50 -1.59 1.63
CA ASP A 17 18.20 -1.85 2.89
C ASP A 17 17.31 -1.59 4.12
N CYS A 18 16.05 -1.20 3.91
CA CYS A 18 15.12 -0.85 4.97
C CYS A 18 13.76 -1.53 4.78
N TYR A 19 13.30 -2.22 5.82
CA TYR A 19 11.95 -2.75 5.88
C TYR A 19 10.99 -1.71 6.45
N LYS A 20 9.86 -1.48 5.76
CA LYS A 20 8.80 -0.56 6.18
C LYS A 20 7.52 -1.35 6.53
N ALA A 21 6.86 -0.98 7.62
CA ALA A 21 5.55 -1.53 7.96
C ALA A 21 4.48 -0.97 7.00
N THR A 22 3.39 -1.72 6.76
CA THR A 22 2.29 -1.25 5.90
C THR A 22 1.75 0.11 6.38
N ASP A 23 1.63 0.30 7.68
CA ASP A 23 1.11 1.53 8.30
C ASP A 23 2.01 2.73 7.98
N HIS A 24 3.34 2.53 7.99
CA HIS A 24 4.30 3.55 7.60
C HIS A 24 4.16 3.89 6.11
N LEU A 25 4.02 2.89 5.25
CA LEU A 25 3.82 3.11 3.81
C LEU A 25 2.52 3.87 3.52
N VAL A 26 1.46 3.67 4.30
CA VAL A 26 0.23 4.47 4.18
C VAL A 26 0.52 5.95 4.47
N GLU A 27 1.25 6.24 5.54
CA GLU A 27 1.59 7.62 5.90
C GLU A 27 2.53 8.26 4.87
N GLU A 28 3.57 7.55 4.41
CA GLU A 28 4.44 8.03 3.34
C GLU A 28 3.65 8.32 2.05
N LEU A 29 2.76 7.41 1.64
CA LEU A 29 1.93 7.61 0.45
C LEU A 29 0.99 8.82 0.60
N ARG A 30 0.46 9.05 1.81
CA ARG A 30 -0.40 10.21 2.11
C ARG A 30 0.36 11.52 2.05
N VAL A 31 1.62 11.54 2.51
CA VAL A 31 2.46 12.75 2.57
C VAL A 31 3.10 13.05 1.22
N GLU A 32 3.73 12.06 0.59
CA GLU A 32 4.49 12.24 -0.65
C GLU A 32 3.58 12.31 -1.89
N TYR A 33 2.43 11.62 -1.87
CA TYR A 33 1.52 11.52 -3.01
C TYR A 33 0.04 11.78 -2.63
N PRO A 34 -0.30 12.94 -2.03
CA PRO A 34 -1.61 13.18 -1.42
C PRO A 34 -2.79 13.19 -2.42
N GLN A 35 -2.54 13.54 -3.69
CA GLN A 35 -3.58 13.53 -4.72
C GLN A 35 -3.85 12.11 -5.20
N GLN A 36 -2.79 11.36 -5.49
CA GLN A 36 -2.86 9.96 -5.90
C GLN A 36 -3.50 9.13 -4.79
N TYR A 37 -3.05 9.30 -3.54
CA TYR A 37 -3.63 8.63 -2.39
C TYR A 37 -5.15 8.81 -2.34
N ARG A 38 -5.66 10.05 -2.44
CA ARG A 38 -7.11 10.33 -2.46
C ARG A 38 -7.81 9.61 -3.62
N GLN A 39 -7.26 9.67 -4.83
CA GLN A 39 -7.85 9.01 -5.99
C GLN A 39 -7.91 7.49 -5.84
N VAL A 40 -6.89 6.85 -5.26
CA VAL A 40 -6.92 5.41 -4.98
C VAL A 40 -8.02 5.10 -3.96
N MET A 41 -8.07 5.84 -2.86
CA MET A 41 -9.04 5.58 -1.79
C MET A 41 -10.48 5.80 -2.28
N GLU A 42 -10.75 6.87 -3.04
CA GLU A 42 -12.05 7.12 -3.63
C GLU A 42 -12.47 6.00 -4.60
N ALA A 43 -11.54 5.55 -5.45
CA ALA A 43 -11.81 4.46 -6.39
C ALA A 43 -12.10 3.15 -5.66
N PHE A 44 -11.30 2.80 -4.66
CA PHE A 44 -11.46 1.57 -3.89
C PHE A 44 -12.74 1.59 -3.05
N CYS A 45 -13.02 2.67 -2.32
CA CYS A 45 -14.27 2.77 -1.56
C CYS A 45 -15.50 2.67 -2.46
N LYS A 46 -15.45 3.24 -3.67
CA LYS A 46 -16.52 3.12 -4.66
C LYS A 46 -16.67 1.70 -5.21
N GLU A 47 -15.57 1.02 -5.51
CA GLU A 47 -15.59 -0.35 -6.05
C GLU A 47 -16.19 -1.35 -5.07
N TYR A 48 -15.90 -1.18 -3.78
CA TYR A 48 -16.31 -2.10 -2.72
C TYR A 48 -17.50 -1.60 -1.89
N ASP A 49 -18.16 -0.51 -2.31
CA ASP A 49 -19.29 0.14 -1.62
C ASP A 49 -19.03 0.37 -0.11
N LEU A 50 -17.80 0.80 0.21
CA LEU A 50 -17.34 0.95 1.59
C LEU A 50 -17.81 2.28 2.17
N SER A 51 -18.36 2.22 3.38
CA SER A 51 -18.72 3.39 4.20
C SER A 51 -18.35 3.18 5.67
N GLY A 52 -18.25 4.27 6.44
CA GLY A 52 -17.90 4.22 7.87
C GLY A 52 -16.55 3.54 8.15
N CYS A 53 -16.51 2.60 9.10
CA CYS A 53 -15.30 1.87 9.48
C CYS A 53 -14.65 1.12 8.30
N GLY A 54 -15.42 0.71 7.29
CA GLY A 54 -14.89 0.09 6.08
C GLY A 54 -14.04 1.05 5.24
N ALA A 55 -14.43 2.33 5.21
CA ALA A 55 -13.65 3.37 4.54
C ALA A 55 -12.40 3.74 5.35
N GLU A 56 -12.44 3.70 6.68
CA GLU A 56 -11.27 3.97 7.53
C GLU A 56 -10.19 2.88 7.44
N MET A 57 -10.59 1.61 7.32
CA MET A 57 -9.67 0.48 7.13
C MET A 57 -9.22 0.28 5.68
N SER A 58 -9.81 1.03 4.74
CA SER A 58 -9.53 0.93 3.31
C SER A 58 -8.06 1.12 2.93
N PRO A 59 -7.26 2.02 3.55
CA PRO A 59 -5.89 2.27 3.09
C PRO A 59 -4.97 1.07 3.32
N ILE A 60 -5.04 0.46 4.50
CA ILE A 60 -4.24 -0.72 4.85
C ILE A 60 -4.62 -1.90 3.96
N THR A 61 -5.91 -2.07 3.70
CA THR A 61 -6.43 -3.15 2.85
C THR A 61 -5.93 -3.00 1.41
N VAL A 62 -6.07 -1.80 0.85
CA VAL A 62 -5.59 -1.46 -0.49
C VAL A 62 -4.11 -1.71 -0.64
N LEU A 63 -3.29 -1.19 0.29
CA LEU A 63 -1.84 -1.38 0.22
C LEU A 63 -1.48 -2.86 0.34
N ASN A 64 -2.13 -3.62 1.22
CA ASN A 64 -1.88 -5.06 1.33
C ASN A 64 -2.22 -5.82 0.03
N VAL A 65 -3.28 -5.44 -0.69
CA VAL A 65 -3.60 -6.04 -2.00
C VAL A 65 -2.45 -5.79 -2.99
N SER A 66 -1.99 -4.54 -3.11
CA SER A 66 -0.88 -4.19 -4.00
C SER A 66 0.46 -4.83 -3.59
N LEU A 67 0.80 -4.81 -2.30
CA LEU A 67 2.03 -5.43 -1.79
C LEU A 67 2.05 -6.94 -2.03
N ASN A 68 0.92 -7.62 -1.85
CA ASN A 68 0.84 -9.05 -2.17
C ASN A 68 0.95 -9.34 -3.68
N ALA A 69 0.47 -8.45 -4.55
CA ALA A 69 0.67 -8.57 -5.99
C ALA A 69 2.16 -8.39 -6.35
N LEU A 70 2.81 -7.34 -5.83
CA LEU A 70 4.25 -7.10 -6.02
C LEU A 70 5.13 -8.23 -5.48
N LEU A 71 4.73 -8.84 -4.36
CA LEU A 71 5.40 -10.01 -3.80
C LEU A 71 5.30 -11.22 -4.73
N LYS A 72 4.12 -11.50 -5.30
CA LYS A 72 3.94 -12.57 -6.30
C LYS A 72 4.79 -12.35 -7.54
N GLU A 73 4.98 -11.08 -7.93
CA GLU A 73 5.85 -10.67 -9.03
C GLU A 73 7.35 -10.66 -8.67
N GLN A 74 7.72 -11.03 -7.42
CA GLN A 74 9.10 -11.03 -6.94
C GLN A 74 9.80 -9.67 -7.06
N LYS A 75 9.06 -8.57 -6.88
CA LYS A 75 9.62 -7.20 -6.89
C LYS A 75 9.99 -6.67 -5.50
N ILE A 76 9.42 -7.28 -4.47
CA ILE A 76 9.59 -6.88 -3.08
C ILE A 76 9.75 -8.12 -2.20
N GLU A 77 10.33 -7.94 -1.02
CA GLU A 77 10.38 -8.96 0.01
C GLU A 77 9.47 -8.64 1.18
N LYS A 78 9.03 -9.69 1.88
CA LYS A 78 8.22 -9.59 3.09
C LYS A 78 8.94 -10.25 4.26
N LYS A 79 8.99 -9.58 5.41
CA LYS A 79 9.29 -10.19 6.70
C LYS A 79 8.14 -10.01 7.67
N ARG A 80 8.14 -10.80 8.75
CA ARG A 80 7.22 -10.63 9.88
C ARG A 80 8.01 -10.44 11.16
N GLU A 81 7.70 -9.38 11.90
CA GLU A 81 8.40 -9.03 13.14
C GLU A 81 7.35 -8.61 14.17
N ASN A 82 7.33 -9.25 15.35
CA ASN A 82 6.34 -9.00 16.40
C ASN A 82 4.88 -9.01 15.92
N GLY A 83 4.56 -9.88 14.95
CA GLY A 83 3.22 -9.97 14.36
C GLY A 83 2.94 -9.01 13.21
N ILE A 84 3.77 -7.98 13.00
CA ILE A 84 3.64 -6.94 11.98
C ILE A 84 4.29 -7.40 10.66
N SER A 85 3.60 -7.19 9.55
CA SER A 85 4.17 -7.42 8.21
C SER A 85 5.00 -6.21 7.79
N MET A 86 6.23 -6.46 7.33
CA MET A 86 7.13 -5.42 6.85
C MET A 86 7.66 -5.77 5.47
N TRP A 87 7.96 -4.75 4.68
CA TRP A 87 8.21 -4.86 3.24
C TRP A 87 9.44 -4.05 2.84
N ARG A 88 10.19 -4.55 1.86
CA ARG A 88 11.33 -3.84 1.28
C ARG A 88 11.44 -4.12 -0.21
N LEU A 89 12.18 -3.29 -0.93
CA LEU A 89 12.49 -3.53 -2.34
C LEU A 89 13.48 -4.69 -2.50
N LEU A 90 13.33 -5.47 -3.58
CA LEU A 90 14.30 -6.52 -3.95
C LEU A 90 15.54 -5.95 -4.67
#